data_AF-A0A9P9JC02-F1
#
_entry.id   AF-A0A9P9JC02-F1
#
_cell.length_a   1.000
_cell.length_b   1.000
_cell.length_c   1.000
_cell.angle_alpha   90.00
_cell.angle_beta   90.00
_cell.angle_gamma   90.00
#
_symmetry.space_group_name_H-M   'P 1'
#
loop_
_entity.id
_entity.type
_entity.pdbx_description
1 polymer ?
#
loop_
_entity_poly.entity_id
_entity_poly.type
_entity_poly.pdbx_seq_one_letter_code
_entity_poly.pdbx_strand_id
1 'polypeptide(L)'
;MANLYFFCILSAFTFGRNLFPLVSANYTNPLPLVERLFLDLPLQEVISNTSTMNVVEPWASMYVDAINDGRFGDAVWARYQILGNVENGIIEGANLTVLETIKEDAVEYKANTPEQYEEAVLFYANTSSADGHFDVINTILHISLEDMADHWARVSYGTRCSNGYLAFTTDCRSLINRMYHAKVLIGDIRAISNFGSCHLRVGPYHEGADLTYQAAYAAAILIENECTRETGCCGRQVVSGWSPRNSGHRKVCLSSKNEGCSG
;
A
#
# COMPACT_ATOMS: atom_id res chain seq x y z
N MET A 1 41.14 -2.37 -74.90
CA MET A 1 41.35 -1.05 -75.53
C MET A 1 41.46 0.00 -74.42
N ALA A 2 42.52 0.80 -74.49
CA ALA A 2 42.89 2.03 -73.77
C ALA A 2 42.32 2.32 -72.35
N ASN A 3 43.12 2.32 -71.28
CA ASN A 3 44.03 3.40 -70.81
C ASN A 3 43.34 4.73 -70.46
N LEU A 4 43.33 5.14 -69.19
CA LEU A 4 44.18 6.24 -68.71
C LEU A 4 44.21 6.32 -67.17
N TYR A 5 45.43 6.53 -66.67
CA TYR A 5 45.84 6.71 -65.28
C TYR A 5 45.43 8.08 -64.71
N PHE A 6 45.15 8.15 -63.40
CA PHE A 6 45.80 9.16 -62.54
C PHE A 6 45.75 8.76 -61.06
N PHE A 7 46.94 8.57 -60.47
CA PHE A 7 47.18 8.50 -59.04
C PHE A 7 47.23 9.93 -58.48
N CYS A 8 46.61 10.18 -57.33
CA CYS A 8 47.24 10.97 -56.26
C CYS A 8 46.60 10.66 -54.89
N ILE A 9 47.50 10.56 -53.93
CA ILE A 9 47.41 10.01 -52.58
C ILE A 9 46.95 11.13 -51.61
N LEU A 10 46.21 10.82 -50.54
CA LEU A 10 46.63 11.07 -49.14
C LEU A 10 45.56 10.76 -48.07
N SER A 11 46.07 10.26 -46.94
CA SER A 11 45.51 10.15 -45.57
C SER A 11 44.30 9.22 -45.38
N ALA A 12 44.47 7.97 -44.95
CA ALA A 12 44.88 7.49 -43.62
C ALA A 12 43.90 7.87 -42.49
N PHE A 13 43.00 6.93 -42.15
CA PHE A 13 42.85 6.42 -40.78
C PHE A 13 42.26 5.01 -40.83
N THR A 14 43.14 4.04 -40.62
CA THR A 14 42.79 2.70 -40.14
C THR A 14 42.30 2.82 -38.69
N PHE A 15 41.25 2.09 -38.31
CA PHE A 15 41.34 1.02 -37.30
C PHE A 15 39.97 0.40 -37.01
N GLY A 16 39.91 -0.92 -37.22
CA GLY A 16 39.48 -1.88 -36.20
C GLY A 16 38.03 -1.85 -35.72
N ARG A 17 37.26 -2.84 -36.16
CA ARG A 17 36.36 -3.57 -35.26
C ARG A 17 37.14 -3.94 -33.98
N ASN A 18 36.66 -3.51 -32.82
CA ASN A 18 36.64 -4.31 -31.60
C ASN A 18 35.66 -3.72 -30.58
N LEU A 19 35.05 -4.66 -29.86
CA LEU A 19 34.14 -4.56 -28.73
C LEU A 19 34.56 -3.56 -27.63
N PHE A 20 33.52 -2.90 -27.06
CA PHE A 20 33.43 -2.18 -25.77
C PHE A 20 34.39 -0.98 -25.54
N PRO A 21 33.87 0.15 -25.00
CA PRO A 21 34.03 0.34 -23.56
C PRO A 21 32.86 1.03 -22.83
N LEU A 22 32.62 0.52 -21.61
CA LEU A 22 32.40 1.20 -20.32
C LEU A 22 31.36 2.32 -20.20
N VAL A 23 30.25 1.94 -19.55
CA VAL A 23 29.62 2.58 -18.39
C VAL A 23 30.00 4.03 -18.11
N SER A 24 29.00 4.89 -18.24
CA SER A 24 28.77 5.98 -17.30
C SER A 24 27.26 6.00 -17.05
N ALA A 25 26.79 5.07 -16.20
CA ALA A 25 25.46 5.16 -15.61
C ALA A 25 25.49 6.38 -14.68
N ASN A 26 24.97 7.50 -15.18
CA ASN A 26 24.76 8.68 -14.37
C ASN A 26 23.63 8.33 -13.39
N TYR A 27 24.01 8.06 -12.13
CA TYR A 27 23.10 7.76 -11.02
C TYR A 27 22.36 9.06 -10.65
N THR A 28 21.33 9.38 -11.40
CA THR A 28 20.40 10.47 -11.07
C THR A 28 19.01 9.87 -11.01
N ASN A 29 18.61 9.51 -9.79
CA ASN A 29 17.29 9.12 -9.32
C ASN A 29 16.50 8.16 -10.22
N PRO A 30 16.42 6.85 -9.89
CA PRO A 30 15.25 6.10 -10.31
C PRO A 30 14.03 6.81 -9.71
N LEU A 31 13.05 7.04 -10.59
CA LEU A 31 11.71 7.61 -10.37
C LEU A 31 11.22 7.49 -8.92
N PRO A 32 10.47 8.47 -8.37
CA PRO A 32 9.94 8.37 -7.01
C PRO A 32 9.20 7.04 -6.93
N LEU A 33 9.77 6.09 -6.19
CA LEU A 33 9.22 4.76 -5.97
C LEU A 33 7.97 4.99 -5.14
N VAL A 34 6.87 5.33 -5.81
CA VAL A 34 5.54 5.19 -5.27
C VAL A 34 5.38 3.71 -5.00
N GLU A 35 5.59 3.35 -3.75
CA GLU A 35 4.76 2.45 -2.97
C GLU A 35 4.01 1.42 -3.84
N ARG A 36 4.67 0.30 -4.11
CA ARG A 36 3.97 -0.87 -4.65
C ARG A 36 3.12 -1.43 -3.51
N LEU A 37 1.94 -1.99 -3.79
CA LEU A 37 0.91 -2.35 -2.80
C LEU A 37 1.41 -2.99 -1.48
N PHE A 38 2.53 -3.72 -1.48
CA PHE A 38 3.12 -4.34 -0.28
C PHE A 38 4.49 -3.78 0.13
N LEU A 39 5.06 -2.85 -0.65
CA LEU A 39 6.35 -2.17 -0.43
C LEU A 39 6.12 -0.66 -0.44
N ASP A 40 5.36 -0.20 0.55
CA ASP A 40 4.85 1.15 0.75
C ASP A 40 5.78 2.05 1.59
N LEU A 41 6.93 1.55 2.07
CA LEU A 41 7.89 2.37 2.79
C LEU A 41 8.96 2.95 1.85
N PRO A 42 9.17 4.27 1.85
CA PRO A 42 10.28 4.86 1.13
C PRO A 42 11.62 4.34 1.68
N LEU A 43 12.48 3.80 0.81
CA LEU A 43 13.82 3.32 1.20
C LEU A 43 14.61 4.38 2.00
N GLN A 44 14.52 5.64 1.58
CA GLN A 44 15.24 6.72 2.24
C GLN A 44 14.75 6.96 3.68
N GLU A 45 13.46 6.75 3.96
CA GLU A 45 12.91 6.86 5.31
C GLU A 45 13.40 5.71 6.19
N VAL A 46 13.39 4.48 5.67
CA VAL A 46 13.93 3.30 6.37
C VAL A 46 15.42 3.46 6.66
N ILE A 47 16.21 3.90 5.68
CA ILE A 47 17.66 4.11 5.81
C ILE A 47 17.99 5.22 6.79
N SER A 48 17.29 6.35 6.69
CA SER A 48 17.58 7.51 7.53
C SER A 48 17.11 7.33 8.97
N ASN A 49 16.25 6.35 9.24
CA ASN A 49 15.66 6.07 10.54
C ASN A 49 15.22 7.37 11.23
N THR A 50 14.55 8.22 10.46
CA THR A 50 13.99 9.45 11.00
C THR A 50 13.00 9.07 12.09
N SER A 51 13.05 9.79 13.22
CA SER A 51 12.37 9.53 14.49
C SER A 51 10.85 9.32 14.45
N THR A 52 10.24 9.33 13.27
CA THR A 52 8.83 9.04 12.99
C THR A 52 8.53 7.55 12.87
N MET A 53 9.47 6.70 12.44
CA MET A 53 9.31 5.24 12.40
C MET A 53 10.31 4.54 13.31
N ASN A 54 9.83 3.79 14.31
CA ASN A 54 10.67 2.91 15.12
C ASN A 54 10.96 1.61 14.35
N VAL A 55 11.73 1.70 13.27
CA VAL A 55 12.17 0.53 12.52
C VAL A 55 13.17 -0.28 13.36
N VAL A 56 13.07 -1.61 13.31
CA VAL A 56 13.91 -2.52 14.09
C VAL A 56 14.79 -3.39 13.21
N GLU A 57 15.98 -3.70 13.70
CA GLU A 57 16.90 -4.65 13.05
C GLU A 57 16.57 -6.10 13.44
N PRO A 58 16.83 -7.09 12.56
CA PRO A 58 17.50 -6.98 11.25
C PRO A 58 16.56 -6.59 10.09
N TRP A 59 15.28 -6.38 10.36
CA TRP A 59 14.25 -6.23 9.33
C TRP A 59 14.44 -4.98 8.46
N ALA A 60 14.88 -3.87 9.05
CA ALA A 60 15.18 -2.65 8.29
C ALA A 60 16.27 -2.87 7.24
N SER A 61 17.40 -3.45 7.64
CA SER A 61 18.49 -3.78 6.71
C SER A 61 18.03 -4.80 5.66
N MET A 62 17.33 -5.86 6.08
CA MET A 62 16.80 -6.88 5.16
C MET A 62 15.82 -6.30 4.14
N TYR A 63 14.96 -5.37 4.53
CA TYR A 63 14.01 -4.70 3.65
C TYR A 63 14.73 -3.95 2.52
N VAL A 64 15.73 -3.14 2.89
CA VAL A 64 16.51 -2.34 1.93
C VAL A 64 17.30 -3.23 0.99
N ASP A 65 18.03 -4.21 1.52
CA ASP A 65 18.86 -5.12 0.73
C ASP A 65 18.00 -5.96 -0.23
N ALA A 66 16.88 -6.50 0.24
CA ALA A 66 15.99 -7.32 -0.56
C ALA A 66 15.36 -6.53 -1.73
N ILE A 67 14.99 -5.26 -1.53
CA ILE A 67 14.51 -4.41 -2.62
C ILE A 67 15.60 -4.19 -3.67
N ASN A 68 16.82 -3.87 -3.23
CA ASN A 68 17.95 -3.62 -4.13
C ASN A 68 18.35 -4.88 -4.92
N ASP A 69 18.26 -6.06 -4.29
CA ASP A 69 18.56 -7.35 -4.90
C ASP A 69 17.42 -7.91 -5.77
N GLY A 70 16.25 -7.26 -5.76
CA GLY A 70 15.05 -7.75 -6.44
C GLY A 70 14.45 -9.01 -5.82
N ARG A 71 14.74 -9.30 -4.54
CA ARG A 71 14.16 -10.39 -3.75
C ARG A 71 12.87 -9.90 -3.08
N PHE A 72 11.80 -9.76 -3.86
CA PHE A 72 10.62 -9.04 -3.40
C PHE A 72 9.80 -9.76 -2.33
N GLY A 73 9.86 -11.09 -2.26
CA GLY A 73 9.26 -11.89 -1.19
C GLY A 73 9.94 -11.60 0.13
N ASP A 74 11.28 -11.65 0.16
CA ASP A 74 12.08 -11.25 1.32
C ASP A 74 11.79 -9.79 1.74
N ALA A 75 11.62 -8.89 0.77
CA ALA A 75 11.31 -7.49 1.05
C ALA A 75 9.93 -7.31 1.70
N VAL A 76 8.89 -7.96 1.16
CA VAL A 76 7.54 -7.94 1.76
C VAL A 76 7.56 -8.59 3.14
N TRP A 77 8.27 -9.70 3.29
CA TRP A 77 8.42 -10.36 4.59
C TRP A 77 9.06 -9.46 5.64
N ALA A 78 10.16 -8.78 5.28
CA ALA A 78 10.84 -7.84 6.15
C ALA A 78 9.94 -6.65 6.50
N ARG A 79 9.18 -6.14 5.52
CA ARG A 79 8.24 -5.01 5.70
C ARG A 79 7.17 -5.27 6.78
N TYR A 80 6.62 -6.48 6.85
CA TYR A 80 5.60 -6.80 7.85
C TYR A 80 6.18 -7.00 9.27
N GLN A 81 7.50 -7.08 9.41
CA GLN A 81 8.19 -7.24 10.69
C GLN A 81 8.97 -5.99 11.11
N ILE A 82 9.11 -5.01 10.21
CA ILE A 82 10.02 -3.88 10.35
C ILE A 82 9.75 -3.01 11.58
N LEU A 83 8.54 -3.04 12.14
CA LEU A 83 8.15 -2.27 13.32
C LEU A 83 8.33 -3.03 14.64
N GLY A 84 8.79 -4.29 14.60
CA GLY A 84 9.05 -5.09 15.80
C GLY A 84 7.80 -5.56 16.55
N ASN A 85 6.62 -5.47 15.93
CA ASN A 85 5.33 -5.90 16.48
C ASN A 85 5.02 -7.40 16.21
N VAL A 86 6.05 -8.21 15.94
CA VAL A 86 5.89 -9.63 15.62
C VAL A 86 6.55 -10.46 16.72
N GLU A 87 5.73 -11.17 17.49
CA GLU A 87 6.18 -12.06 18.55
C GLU A 87 5.80 -13.51 18.22
N ASN A 88 6.78 -14.42 18.27
CA ASN A 88 6.58 -15.84 17.91
C ASN A 88 5.95 -16.06 16.52
N GLY A 89 6.25 -15.17 15.56
CA GLY A 89 5.70 -15.23 14.19
C GLY A 89 4.26 -14.72 14.05
N ILE A 90 3.68 -14.19 15.13
CA ILE A 90 2.32 -13.64 15.18
C ILE A 90 2.41 -12.12 15.29
N ILE A 91 1.62 -11.42 14.48
CA ILE A 91 1.51 -9.96 14.56
C ILE A 91 0.66 -9.59 15.78
N GLU A 92 1.24 -8.80 16.68
CA GLU A 92 0.57 -8.29 17.87
C GLU A 92 -0.71 -7.53 17.49
N GLY A 93 -1.82 -7.83 18.17
CA GLY A 93 -3.12 -7.23 17.90
C GLY A 93 -3.95 -7.93 16.82
N ALA A 94 -3.33 -8.57 15.82
CA ALA A 94 -4.05 -9.29 14.76
C ALA A 94 -4.36 -10.76 15.12
N ASN A 95 -3.50 -11.39 15.94
CA ASN A 95 -3.54 -12.83 16.24
C ASN A 95 -3.47 -13.71 14.97
N LEU A 96 -2.80 -13.20 13.94
CA LEU A 96 -2.51 -13.85 12.67
C LEU A 96 -1.00 -13.96 12.49
N THR A 97 -0.56 -14.96 11.74
CA THR A 97 0.82 -15.03 11.28
C THR A 97 1.09 -13.92 10.25
N VAL A 98 2.37 -13.62 10.02
CA VAL A 98 2.79 -12.66 8.98
C VAL A 98 2.25 -13.05 7.61
N LEU A 99 2.34 -14.33 7.24
CA LEU A 99 1.87 -14.82 5.94
C LEU A 99 0.35 -14.74 5.79
N GLU A 100 -0.41 -15.04 6.87
CA GLU A 100 -1.86 -14.88 6.87
C GLU A 100 -2.26 -13.41 6.70
N THR A 101 -1.56 -12.50 7.36
CA THR A 101 -1.81 -11.05 7.22
C THR A 101 -1.55 -10.58 5.78
N ILE A 102 -0.42 -10.98 5.19
CA ILE A 102 -0.11 -10.68 3.78
C ILE A 102 -1.20 -11.23 2.85
N LYS A 103 -1.69 -12.45 3.13
CA LYS A 103 -2.77 -13.05 2.35
C LYS A 103 -4.07 -12.24 2.44
N GLU A 104 -4.45 -11.81 3.64
CA GLU A 104 -5.64 -10.97 3.83
C GLU A 104 -5.53 -9.65 3.08
N ASP A 105 -4.39 -8.96 3.18
CA ASP A 105 -4.16 -7.72 2.45
C ASP A 105 -4.18 -7.92 0.93
N ALA A 106 -3.60 -9.03 0.44
CA ALA A 106 -3.63 -9.39 -0.96
C ALA A 106 -5.06 -9.66 -1.49
N VAL A 107 -5.90 -10.33 -0.68
CA VAL A 107 -7.31 -10.53 -1.01
C VAL A 107 -8.04 -9.18 -1.07
N GLU A 108 -7.77 -8.30 -0.11
CA GLU A 108 -8.40 -6.99 -0.05
C GLU A 108 -8.03 -6.12 -1.26
N TYR A 109 -6.74 -6.08 -1.62
CA TYR A 109 -6.27 -5.35 -2.79
C TYR A 109 -6.85 -5.89 -4.09
N LYS A 110 -6.96 -7.21 -4.22
CA LYS A 110 -7.59 -7.82 -5.39
C LYS A 110 -9.07 -7.47 -5.50
N ALA A 111 -9.78 -7.42 -4.37
CA ALA A 111 -11.21 -7.12 -4.32
C ALA A 111 -11.50 -5.63 -4.59
N ASN A 112 -10.73 -4.73 -3.97
CA ASN A 112 -11.03 -3.30 -3.95
C ASN A 112 -10.25 -2.49 -5.00
N THR A 113 -9.11 -2.99 -5.43
CA THR A 113 -8.18 -2.31 -6.36
C THR A 113 -7.63 -3.26 -7.43
N PRO A 114 -8.48 -3.95 -8.19
CA PRO A 114 -8.05 -5.04 -9.07
C PRO A 114 -6.98 -4.62 -10.09
N GLU A 115 -7.09 -3.42 -10.68
CA GLU A 115 -6.09 -2.92 -11.64
C GLU A 115 -4.71 -2.69 -10.98
N GLN A 116 -4.67 -2.05 -9.80
CA GLN A 116 -3.40 -1.86 -9.07
C GLN A 116 -2.82 -3.19 -8.60
N TYR A 117 -3.69 -4.11 -8.19
CA TYR A 117 -3.29 -5.45 -7.78
C TYR A 117 -2.70 -6.25 -8.96
N GLU A 118 -3.29 -6.18 -10.15
CA GLU A 118 -2.73 -6.80 -11.36
C GLU A 118 -1.35 -6.22 -11.71
N GLU A 119 -1.17 -4.89 -11.61
CA GLU A 119 0.14 -4.25 -11.80
C GLU A 119 1.18 -4.73 -10.77
N ALA A 120 0.77 -4.86 -9.50
CA ALA A 120 1.61 -5.39 -8.44
C ALA A 120 1.99 -6.86 -8.70
N VAL A 121 1.04 -7.71 -9.10
CA VAL A 121 1.27 -9.11 -9.47
C VAL A 121 2.34 -9.21 -10.58
N LEU A 122 2.24 -8.38 -11.63
CA LEU A 122 3.23 -8.36 -12.71
C LEU A 122 4.64 -7.99 -12.22
N PHE A 123 4.74 -7.11 -11.23
CA PHE A 123 6.02 -6.77 -10.64
C PHE A 123 6.60 -7.90 -9.78
N TYR A 124 5.79 -8.45 -8.87
CA TYR A 124 6.24 -9.49 -7.95
C TYR A 124 6.56 -10.81 -8.66
N ALA A 125 5.93 -11.06 -9.81
CA ALA A 125 6.28 -12.18 -10.69
C ALA A 125 7.72 -12.12 -11.21
N ASN A 126 8.35 -10.94 -11.22
CA ASN A 126 9.74 -10.75 -11.63
C ASN A 126 10.72 -10.77 -10.45
N THR A 127 10.38 -11.46 -9.37
CA THR A 127 11.31 -11.63 -8.23
C THR A 127 12.55 -12.45 -8.63
N SER A 128 13.66 -12.18 -7.96
CA SER A 128 14.93 -12.88 -8.13
C SER A 128 14.81 -14.36 -7.78
N SER A 129 15.57 -15.22 -8.46
CA SER A 129 15.66 -16.65 -8.12
C SER A 129 16.32 -16.91 -6.76
N ALA A 130 16.98 -15.90 -6.19
CA ALA A 130 17.61 -15.95 -4.87
C ALA A 130 16.67 -15.55 -3.72
N ASP A 131 15.40 -15.25 -4.01
CA ASP A 131 14.40 -14.90 -3.01
C ASP A 131 14.17 -16.06 -2.02
N GLY A 132 14.30 -15.80 -0.73
CA GLY A 132 14.08 -16.80 0.31
C GLY A 132 12.61 -17.07 0.60
N HIS A 133 11.73 -16.13 0.24
CA HIS A 133 10.31 -16.11 0.59
C HIS A 133 9.41 -16.22 -0.65
N PHE A 134 9.63 -17.27 -1.44
CA PHE A 134 8.73 -17.63 -2.54
C PHE A 134 7.30 -17.94 -2.09
N ASP A 135 7.10 -18.35 -0.83
CA ASP A 135 5.79 -18.57 -0.24
C ASP A 135 4.96 -17.28 -0.16
N VAL A 136 5.61 -16.15 0.18
CA VAL A 136 5.01 -14.81 0.14
C VAL A 136 4.60 -14.43 -1.28
N ILE A 137 5.52 -14.59 -2.24
CA ILE A 137 5.25 -14.29 -3.65
C ILE A 137 4.11 -15.17 -4.17
N ASN A 138 4.17 -16.47 -3.91
CA ASN A 138 3.15 -17.41 -4.35
C ASN A 138 1.76 -17.06 -3.77
N THR A 139 1.71 -16.62 -2.52
CA THR A 139 0.49 -16.15 -1.85
C THR A 139 -0.08 -14.92 -2.55
N ILE A 140 0.75 -13.92 -2.86
CA ILE A 140 0.33 -12.70 -3.55
C ILE A 140 -0.15 -13.01 -4.97
N LEU A 141 0.53 -13.89 -5.71
CA LEU A 141 0.19 -14.18 -7.12
C LEU A 141 -1.07 -15.05 -7.27
N HIS A 142 -1.39 -15.91 -6.30
CA HIS A 142 -2.40 -16.96 -6.45
C HIS A 142 -3.58 -16.84 -5.49
N ILE A 143 -4.07 -15.62 -5.26
CA ILE A 143 -5.34 -15.43 -4.54
C ILE A 143 -6.50 -16.00 -5.36
N SER A 144 -7.22 -16.98 -4.80
CA SER A 144 -8.35 -17.62 -5.46
C SER A 144 -9.68 -16.89 -5.23
N LEU A 145 -10.70 -17.24 -6.01
CA LEU A 145 -12.08 -16.78 -5.75
C LEU A 145 -12.62 -17.33 -4.43
N GLU A 146 -12.16 -18.51 -4.00
CA GLU A 146 -12.50 -19.09 -2.69
C GLU A 146 -11.86 -18.26 -1.58
N ASP A 147 -10.59 -17.85 -1.70
CA ASP A 147 -9.94 -16.96 -0.73
C ASP A 147 -10.66 -15.61 -0.62
N MET A 148 -11.13 -15.08 -1.76
CA MET A 148 -11.97 -13.90 -1.78
C MET A 148 -13.31 -14.18 -1.11
N ALA A 149 -14.02 -15.26 -1.42
CA ALA A 149 -15.29 -15.59 -0.80
C ALA A 149 -15.16 -15.85 0.71
N ASP A 150 -14.10 -16.54 1.14
CA ASP A 150 -13.75 -16.82 2.54
C ASP A 150 -13.40 -15.52 3.27
N HIS A 151 -12.61 -14.64 2.67
CA HIS A 151 -12.36 -13.32 3.22
C HIS A 151 -13.68 -12.57 3.33
N TRP A 152 -14.51 -12.47 2.29
CA TRP A 152 -15.80 -11.79 2.35
C TRP A 152 -16.79 -12.42 3.34
N ALA A 153 -16.68 -13.74 3.61
CA ALA A 153 -17.47 -14.45 4.61
C ALA A 153 -16.92 -14.29 6.04
N ARG A 154 -15.60 -14.16 6.20
CA ARG A 154 -14.89 -13.89 7.46
C ARG A 154 -14.78 -12.41 7.78
N VAL A 155 -14.98 -11.55 6.77
CA VAL A 155 -14.99 -10.09 6.82
C VAL A 155 -16.08 -9.72 7.80
N SER A 156 -15.61 -9.70 9.02
CA SER A 156 -16.14 -9.04 10.17
C SER A 156 -15.43 -7.69 10.22
N TYR A 157 -15.44 -6.96 9.09
CA TYR A 157 -15.53 -5.50 9.11
C TYR A 157 -16.91 -5.15 9.68
N GLY A 158 -17.21 -5.61 10.90
CA GLY A 158 -18.38 -5.11 11.60
C GLY A 158 -18.17 -3.62 11.71
N THR A 159 -19.16 -2.83 11.32
CA THR A 159 -19.14 -1.44 11.73
C THR A 159 -19.57 -1.37 13.19
N ARG A 160 -19.04 -0.38 13.91
CA ARG A 160 -19.60 0.02 15.18
C ARG A 160 -20.14 1.43 15.05
N CYS A 161 -21.45 1.53 15.14
CA CYS A 161 -22.15 2.79 15.04
C CYS A 161 -22.09 3.54 16.37
N SER A 162 -21.87 4.85 16.28
CA SER A 162 -21.74 5.74 17.43
C SER A 162 -22.98 6.61 17.58
N ASN A 163 -23.33 6.86 18.84
CA ASN A 163 -24.38 7.84 19.15
C ASN A 163 -23.88 9.29 19.15
N GLY A 164 -22.56 9.50 19.23
CA GLY A 164 -21.93 10.83 19.29
C GLY A 164 -21.29 11.24 17.97
N TYR A 165 -20.98 12.54 17.85
CA TYR A 165 -20.28 13.12 16.69
C TYR A 165 -20.97 12.79 15.36
N LEU A 166 -22.26 13.06 15.30
CA LEU A 166 -23.09 12.81 14.13
C LEU A 166 -22.75 13.78 13.00
N ALA A 167 -22.43 13.25 11.82
CA ALA A 167 -22.30 14.01 10.58
C ALA A 167 -23.56 13.84 9.72
N PHE A 168 -23.88 14.82 8.88
CA PHE A 168 -24.98 14.67 7.93
C PHE A 168 -24.62 13.65 6.85
N THR A 169 -25.54 12.73 6.56
CA THR A 169 -25.33 11.70 5.54
C THR A 169 -25.06 12.31 4.16
N THR A 170 -25.68 13.45 3.82
CA THR A 170 -25.42 14.19 2.58
C THR A 170 -23.97 14.65 2.44
N ASP A 171 -23.37 15.07 3.55
CA ASP A 171 -22.00 15.56 3.58
C ASP A 171 -21.03 14.39 3.46
N CYS A 172 -21.31 13.28 4.14
CA CYS A 172 -20.49 12.07 4.04
C CYS A 172 -20.55 11.43 2.65
N ARG A 173 -21.72 11.38 2.00
CA ARG A 173 -21.83 10.92 0.61
C ARG A 173 -21.03 11.81 -0.34
N SER A 174 -21.04 13.12 -0.13
CA SER A 174 -20.25 14.06 -0.93
C SER A 174 -18.76 13.89 -0.70
N LEU A 175 -18.33 13.62 0.55
CA LEU A 175 -16.96 13.26 0.89
C LEU A 175 -16.53 11.99 0.15
N ILE A 176 -17.29 10.91 0.28
CA ILE A 176 -17.01 9.60 -0.35
C ILE A 176 -16.93 9.76 -1.87
N ASN A 177 -17.88 10.49 -2.47
CA ASN A 177 -17.85 10.76 -3.91
C ASN A 177 -16.60 11.55 -4.33
N ARG A 178 -16.12 12.49 -3.50
CA ARG A 178 -14.85 13.20 -3.77
C ARG A 178 -13.66 12.27 -3.66
N MET A 179 -13.68 11.34 -2.71
CA MET A 179 -12.60 10.37 -2.57
C MET A 179 -12.45 9.48 -3.80
N TYR A 180 -13.56 9.08 -4.42
CA TYR A 180 -13.54 8.33 -5.68
C TYR A 180 -12.75 9.04 -6.80
N HIS A 181 -12.79 10.37 -6.83
CA HIS A 181 -12.16 11.17 -7.88
C HIS A 181 -10.76 11.71 -7.53
N ALA A 182 -10.36 11.69 -6.26
CA ALA A 182 -9.08 12.24 -5.80
C ALA A 182 -8.43 11.26 -4.83
N LYS A 183 -7.41 10.53 -5.30
CA LYS A 183 -6.62 9.61 -4.48
C LYS A 183 -5.48 10.35 -3.78
N VAL A 184 -5.26 10.06 -2.50
CA VAL A 184 -4.11 10.53 -1.73
C VAL A 184 -3.45 9.36 -1.02
N LEU A 185 -2.13 9.39 -0.88
CA LEU A 185 -1.42 8.44 -0.01
C LEU A 185 -1.82 8.72 1.44
N ILE A 186 -2.11 7.68 2.22
CA ILE A 186 -2.51 7.82 3.63
C ILE A 186 -1.28 7.93 4.53
N GLY A 187 -0.35 6.98 4.46
CA GLY A 187 0.86 6.98 5.29
C GLY A 187 0.59 7.32 6.75
N ASP A 188 1.32 8.27 7.32
CA ASP A 188 1.18 8.72 8.70
C ASP A 188 -0.03 9.67 8.96
N ILE A 189 -0.79 10.02 7.92
CA ILE A 189 -1.87 11.01 8.01
C ILE A 189 -3.07 10.43 8.76
N ARG A 190 -3.56 11.17 9.77
CA ARG A 190 -4.73 10.77 10.58
C ARG A 190 -6.06 11.32 10.08
N ALA A 191 -6.03 12.38 9.28
CA ALA A 191 -7.20 13.03 8.71
C ALA A 191 -7.12 12.94 7.18
N ILE A 192 -7.84 11.98 6.61
CA ILE A 192 -7.74 11.66 5.18
C ILE A 192 -8.48 12.69 4.35
N SER A 193 -9.72 13.00 4.74
CA SER A 193 -10.58 13.90 3.97
C SER A 193 -11.69 14.47 4.84
N ASN A 194 -12.25 15.60 4.41
CA ASN A 194 -13.40 16.22 5.04
C ASN A 194 -14.29 16.90 4.00
N PHE A 195 -15.57 16.97 4.30
CA PHE A 195 -16.54 17.74 3.53
C PHE A 195 -17.72 18.11 4.43
N GLY A 196 -18.02 19.41 4.54
CA GLY A 196 -19.11 19.89 5.38
C GLY A 196 -18.94 19.43 6.83
N SER A 197 -19.96 18.76 7.35
CA SER A 197 -19.95 18.16 8.70
C SER A 197 -19.27 16.80 8.78
N CYS A 198 -18.76 16.24 7.68
CA CYS A 198 -18.22 14.89 7.65
C CYS A 198 -16.69 14.87 7.57
N HIS A 199 -16.07 14.00 8.34
CA HIS A 199 -14.64 13.78 8.37
C HIS A 199 -14.33 12.27 8.28
N LEU A 200 -13.45 11.90 7.35
CA LEU A 200 -12.85 10.57 7.28
C LEU A 200 -11.47 10.62 7.95
N ARG A 201 -11.31 9.77 8.95
CA ARG A 201 -10.16 9.74 9.85
C ARG A 201 -9.65 8.31 9.98
N VAL A 202 -8.38 8.17 10.32
CA VAL A 202 -7.80 6.85 10.65
C VAL A 202 -7.15 6.84 12.02
N GLY A 203 -7.05 5.63 12.57
CA GLY A 203 -6.36 5.32 13.82
C GLY A 203 -4.91 5.77 13.79
N PRO A 204 -4.23 5.78 14.96
CA PRO A 204 -2.79 5.98 15.01
C PRO A 204 -2.08 5.07 14.00
N TYR A 205 -1.06 5.62 13.35
CA TYR A 205 -0.10 4.82 12.59
C TYR A 205 0.64 3.91 13.59
N HIS A 206 0.94 2.66 13.20
CA HIS A 206 1.62 1.61 14.01
C HIS A 206 0.76 0.69 14.92
N GLU A 207 -0.56 0.66 14.78
CA GLU A 207 -1.43 -0.34 15.47
C GLU A 207 -1.85 -1.54 14.59
N GLY A 208 -1.20 -1.75 13.43
CA GLY A 208 -1.48 -2.86 12.48
C GLY A 208 -0.88 -2.64 11.08
N ALA A 209 -1.21 -3.51 10.11
CA ALA A 209 -0.91 -3.31 8.68
C ALA A 209 -1.49 -1.98 8.18
N ASP A 210 -0.75 -1.26 7.33
CA ASP A 210 -1.17 0.09 6.93
C ASP A 210 -2.34 0.06 5.94
N LEU A 211 -3.18 1.09 6.03
CA LEU A 211 -4.44 1.16 5.30
C LEU A 211 -4.22 1.89 3.98
N THR A 212 -4.54 1.25 2.85
CA THR A 212 -4.56 1.96 1.57
C THR A 212 -5.73 2.94 1.49
N TYR A 213 -5.60 3.92 0.61
CA TYR A 213 -6.67 4.89 0.34
C TYR A 213 -7.99 4.22 -0.04
N GLN A 214 -7.91 3.10 -0.75
CA GLN A 214 -9.05 2.34 -1.22
C GLN A 214 -9.68 1.48 -0.11
N ALA A 215 -8.88 0.92 0.79
CA ALA A 215 -9.38 0.30 2.02
C ALA A 215 -10.13 1.34 2.89
N ALA A 216 -9.59 2.56 3.02
CA ALA A 216 -10.26 3.66 3.70
C ALA A 216 -11.58 4.07 3.04
N TYR A 217 -11.60 4.13 1.71
CA TYR A 217 -12.80 4.40 0.93
C TYR A 217 -13.87 3.32 1.09
N ALA A 218 -13.50 2.03 1.02
CA ALA A 218 -14.40 0.90 1.20
C ALA A 218 -15.00 0.89 2.62
N ALA A 219 -14.17 1.11 3.64
CA ALA A 219 -14.63 1.23 5.02
C ALA A 219 -15.58 2.42 5.22
N ALA A 220 -15.34 3.55 4.54
CA ALA A 220 -16.24 4.71 4.58
C ALA A 220 -17.62 4.39 4.01
N ILE A 221 -17.69 3.67 2.88
CA ILE A 221 -18.96 3.20 2.30
C ILE A 221 -19.68 2.28 3.26
N LEU A 222 -18.96 1.35 3.89
CA LEU A 222 -19.55 0.40 4.83
C LEU A 222 -20.16 1.11 6.04
N ILE A 223 -19.43 2.06 6.64
CA ILE A 223 -19.92 2.86 7.77
C ILE A 223 -21.13 3.71 7.36
N GLU A 224 -21.14 4.30 6.17
CA GLU A 224 -22.29 5.07 5.67
C GLU A 224 -23.53 4.19 5.50
N ASN A 225 -23.39 3.00 4.92
CA ASN A 225 -24.50 2.08 4.72
C ASN A 225 -25.05 1.52 6.05
N GLU A 226 -24.19 1.13 6.97
CA GLU A 226 -24.60 0.43 8.20
C GLU A 226 -24.94 1.37 9.36
N CYS A 227 -24.35 2.56 9.41
CA CYS A 227 -24.52 3.50 10.54
C CYS A 227 -25.35 4.73 10.22
N THR A 228 -25.92 4.83 9.02
CA THR A 228 -26.91 5.88 8.72
C THR A 228 -28.19 5.65 9.50
N ARG A 229 -28.68 6.71 10.12
CA ARG A 229 -29.93 6.69 10.89
C ARG A 229 -30.62 8.03 10.86
N GLU A 230 -31.93 8.02 11.09
CA GLU A 230 -32.72 9.24 11.19
C GLU A 230 -32.65 9.85 12.59
N THR A 231 -32.49 11.17 12.63
CA THR A 231 -32.63 11.94 13.86
C THR A 231 -34.12 12.25 14.10
N GLY A 232 -34.59 12.02 15.34
CA GLY A 232 -35.98 12.23 15.71
C GLY A 232 -36.46 13.68 15.57
N CYS A 233 -35.55 14.66 15.56
CA CYS A 233 -35.87 16.05 15.30
C CYS A 233 -35.57 16.39 13.83
N CYS A 234 -36.62 16.53 13.02
CA CYS A 234 -36.57 16.94 11.60
C CYS A 234 -36.25 15.85 10.55
N GLY A 235 -36.17 14.57 10.93
CA GLY A 235 -35.99 13.47 9.96
C GLY A 235 -34.66 13.52 9.20
N ARG A 236 -33.66 14.22 9.73
CA ARG A 236 -32.35 14.32 9.06
C ARG A 236 -31.58 13.02 9.25
N GLN A 237 -31.04 12.51 8.15
CA GLN A 237 -30.15 11.35 8.17
C GLN A 237 -28.75 11.77 8.60
N VAL A 238 -28.21 11.02 9.56
CA VAL A 238 -26.88 11.22 10.13
C VAL A 238 -26.13 9.91 10.18
N VAL A 239 -24.81 10.01 10.15
CA VAL A 239 -23.88 8.88 10.26
C VAL A 239 -22.80 9.19 11.29
N SER A 240 -22.43 8.17 12.05
CA SER A 240 -21.22 8.17 12.88
C SER A 240 -20.83 6.74 13.18
N GLY A 241 -19.60 6.36 12.91
CA GLY A 241 -19.12 5.01 13.20
C GLY A 241 -17.66 4.80 12.82
N TRP A 242 -17.21 3.57 13.02
CA TRP A 242 -15.87 3.13 12.64
C TRP A 242 -15.85 1.67 12.20
N SER A 243 -14.81 1.33 11.44
CA SER A 243 -14.51 -0.01 10.93
C SER A 243 -12.98 -0.24 10.90
N PRO A 244 -12.47 -1.45 11.16
CA PRO A 244 -13.23 -2.60 11.66
C PRO A 244 -13.68 -2.44 13.12
N ARG A 245 -14.68 -3.24 13.52
CA ARG A 245 -15.19 -3.32 14.90
C ARG A 245 -14.21 -4.02 15.84
N ASN A 246 -13.39 -4.94 15.33
CA ASN A 246 -12.36 -5.65 16.09
C ASN A 246 -11.14 -4.74 16.36
N SER A 247 -10.29 -5.18 17.30
CA SER A 247 -8.99 -4.58 17.59
C SER A 247 -7.92 -5.37 16.85
N GLY A 248 -6.94 -4.70 16.22
CA GLY A 248 -5.86 -5.36 15.47
C GLY A 248 -5.49 -4.69 14.14
N HIS A 249 -6.34 -3.80 13.64
CA HIS A 249 -6.09 -2.99 12.44
C HIS A 249 -6.32 -1.52 12.71
N ARG A 250 -5.66 -0.67 11.93
CA ARG A 250 -5.86 0.78 11.97
C ARG A 250 -7.31 1.11 11.58
N LYS A 251 -8.08 1.63 12.54
CA LYS A 251 -9.51 1.91 12.34
C LYS A 251 -9.73 3.07 11.39
N VAL A 252 -10.72 2.96 10.53
CA VAL A 252 -11.33 4.04 9.76
C VAL A 252 -12.55 4.56 10.50
N CYS A 253 -12.62 5.87 10.71
CA CYS A 253 -13.73 6.55 11.35
C CYS A 253 -14.41 7.52 10.38
N LEU A 254 -15.74 7.49 10.34
CA LEU A 254 -16.57 8.43 9.57
C LEU A 254 -17.57 9.10 10.51
N SER A 255 -17.45 10.42 10.71
CA SER A 255 -18.24 11.16 11.72
C SER A 255 -18.02 12.68 11.59
N SER A 256 -18.63 13.49 12.47
CA SER A 256 -18.35 14.94 12.56
C SER A 256 -17.19 15.34 13.47
N LYS A 257 -16.52 14.37 14.10
CA LYS A 257 -15.31 14.65 14.87
C LYS A 257 -14.17 14.98 13.91
N ASN A 258 -13.42 16.01 14.24
CA ASN A 258 -12.36 16.58 13.40
C ASN A 258 -11.00 15.90 13.56
N GLU A 259 -10.73 15.23 14.69
CA GLU A 259 -9.42 14.62 14.96
C GLU A 259 -9.48 13.25 15.64
N GLY A 260 -8.43 12.44 15.41
CA GLY A 260 -8.24 11.09 15.96
C GLY A 260 -9.17 10.04 15.35
N CYS A 261 -8.98 8.77 15.65
CA CYS A 261 -9.98 7.73 15.48
C CYS A 261 -9.77 6.83 16.70
N SER A 262 -10.55 7.09 17.74
CA SER A 262 -10.44 6.40 19.02
C SER A 262 -11.44 5.24 18.99
N GLY A 263 -10.89 4.03 19.04
CA GLY A 263 -11.65 2.78 19.15
C GLY A 263 -12.48 2.67 20.41
#